data_AF-Q5C2E2-F1
#
_entry.id   AF-Q5C2E2-F1
#
_cell.length_a   1.000
_cell.length_b   1.000
_cell.length_c   1.000
_cell.angle_alpha   90.00
_cell.angle_beta   90.00
_cell.angle_gamma   90.00
#
_symmetry.space_group_name_H-M   'P 1'
#
loop_
_entity.id
_entity.type
_entity.pdbx_description
1 polymer ?
#
loop_
_entity_poly.entity_id
_entity_poly.type
_entity_poly.pdbx_seq_one_letter_code
_entity_poly.pdbx_strand_id
1 'polypeptide(L)'
;MALSGSKEFVDMLLAREFASADDQVLFMNGCDVSGHSFKTNGFTKPVLVKSKDGLRLKVPVDSFKHTDLTRFIDPSVQVDVIDVRQQIEIQMSLQDLVDQFSSPRRQVLLNMLSLEFSKTSLSKFVHPPHVVSELSLVTTCWPEDDSNDLNDIESSDENAPSVQKYCLLSMQGSYTDFHIDFGRSSV
;
A
#
# COMPACT_ATOMS: atom_id res chain seq x y z
N MET A 1 15.01 15.92 22.39
CA MET A 1 13.86 15.23 21.77
C MET A 1 14.35 13.88 21.28
N ALA A 2 13.58 12.81 21.44
CA ALA A 2 13.94 11.53 20.83
C ALA A 2 13.86 11.67 19.30
N LEU A 3 14.73 10.96 18.58
CA LEU A 3 14.72 10.94 17.12
C LEU A 3 13.50 10.15 16.64
N SER A 4 12.79 10.64 15.61
CA SER A 4 11.68 9.91 14.98
C SER A 4 12.10 8.48 14.64
N GLY A 5 11.26 7.50 14.95
CA GLY A 5 11.54 6.08 14.73
C GLY A 5 12.50 5.42 15.73
N SER A 6 13.12 6.16 16.67
CA SER A 6 13.90 5.54 17.74
C SER A 6 13.00 4.74 18.69
N LYS A 7 13.59 3.80 19.45
CA LYS A 7 12.82 3.02 20.43
C LYS A 7 12.17 3.95 21.46
N GLU A 8 12.91 4.93 21.96
CA GLU A 8 12.43 5.91 22.94
C GLU A 8 11.28 6.74 22.35
N PHE A 9 11.36 7.12 21.07
CA PHE A 9 10.28 7.81 20.38
C PHE A 9 9.02 6.95 20.29
N VAL A 10 9.14 5.68 19.87
CA VAL A 10 8.00 4.76 19.76
C VAL A 10 7.38 4.49 21.13
N ASP A 11 8.20 4.31 22.17
CA ASP A 11 7.71 4.12 23.55
C ASP A 11 6.91 5.35 24.01
N MET A 12 7.40 6.57 23.73
CA MET A 12 6.67 7.81 24.04
C MET A 12 5.40 7.96 23.20
N LEU A 13 5.43 7.58 21.93
CA LEU A 13 4.28 7.62 21.02
C LEU A 13 3.15 6.73 21.54
N LEU A 14 3.48 5.51 21.99
CA LEU A 14 2.53 4.54 22.54
C LEU A 14 1.99 4.94 23.91
N ALA A 15 2.77 5.69 24.71
CA ALA A 15 2.35 6.19 26.00
C ALA A 15 1.46 7.46 25.92
N ARG A 16 1.34 8.06 24.73
CA ARG A 16 0.62 9.32 24.53
C ARG A 16 -0.85 9.06 24.22
N GLU A 17 -1.72 9.81 24.89
CA GLU A 17 -3.13 9.89 24.53
C GLU A 17 -3.36 10.91 23.41
N PHE A 18 -4.10 10.49 22.39
CA PHE A 18 -4.54 11.35 21.28
C PHE A 18 -6.06 11.48 21.33
N ALA A 19 -6.57 12.59 20.77
CA ALA A 19 -8.01 12.72 20.57
C ALA A 19 -8.54 11.59 19.68
N SER A 20 -9.76 11.12 19.97
CA SER A 20 -10.40 10.11 19.13
C SER A 20 -10.57 10.63 17.70
N ALA A 21 -10.39 9.73 16.72
CA ALA A 21 -10.65 10.02 15.32
C ALA A 21 -12.14 9.87 14.95
N ASP A 22 -13.01 9.45 15.86
CA ASP A 22 -14.41 9.09 15.55
C ASP A 22 -15.18 10.22 14.86
N ASP A 23 -14.99 11.49 15.26
CA ASP A 23 -15.65 12.64 14.63
C ASP A 23 -14.98 13.09 13.31
N GLN A 24 -13.78 12.58 13.04
CA GLN A 24 -12.98 12.88 11.85
C GLN A 24 -13.11 11.80 10.76
N VAL A 25 -13.70 10.65 11.08
CA VAL A 25 -13.82 9.49 10.19
C VAL A 25 -15.28 9.24 9.84
N LEU A 26 -15.56 8.91 8.58
CA LEU A 26 -16.86 8.46 8.13
C LEU A 26 -16.95 6.93 8.19
N PHE A 27 -17.85 6.41 9.01
CA PHE A 27 -18.11 4.97 9.05
C PHE A 27 -19.09 4.58 7.94
N MET A 28 -18.72 3.59 7.12
CA MET A 28 -19.56 3.10 6.02
C MET A 28 -19.60 1.58 6.01
N ASN A 29 -20.72 1.01 5.56
CA ASN A 29 -20.75 -0.39 5.16
C ASN A 29 -20.14 -0.52 3.77
N GLY A 30 -19.53 -1.67 3.45
CA GLY A 30 -18.85 -1.82 2.17
C GLY A 30 -19.78 -1.70 0.95
N CYS A 31 -21.07 -1.99 1.08
CA CYS A 31 -22.06 -1.79 0.01
C CYS A 31 -22.35 -0.31 -0.30
N ASP A 32 -22.11 0.58 0.65
CA ASP A 32 -22.37 2.02 0.52
C ASP A 32 -21.18 2.76 -0.10
N VAL A 33 -20.01 2.11 -0.12
CA VAL A 33 -18.76 2.63 -0.69
C VAL A 33 -18.81 2.48 -2.21
N SER A 34 -19.14 3.59 -2.89
CA SER A 34 -19.28 3.64 -4.35
C SER A 34 -18.85 5.00 -4.89
N GLY A 35 -18.49 5.02 -6.17
CA GLY A 35 -18.16 6.26 -6.87
C GLY A 35 -19.33 7.25 -6.85
N HIS A 36 -20.57 6.78 -6.95
CA HIS A 36 -21.76 7.63 -6.85
C HIS A 36 -21.91 8.32 -5.49
N SER A 37 -21.72 7.57 -4.40
CA SER A 37 -21.80 8.12 -3.03
C SER A 37 -20.77 9.22 -2.82
N PHE A 38 -19.52 8.99 -3.22
CA PHE A 38 -18.44 9.97 -3.06
C PHE A 38 -18.58 11.18 -3.98
N LYS A 39 -19.09 11.02 -5.20
CA LYS A 39 -19.38 12.16 -6.09
C LYS A 39 -20.54 13.02 -5.57
N THR A 40 -21.53 12.41 -4.92
CA THR A 40 -22.72 13.10 -4.40
C THR A 40 -22.44 13.81 -3.07
N ASN A 41 -21.76 13.13 -2.16
CA ASN A 41 -21.56 13.58 -0.77
C ASN A 41 -20.21 14.25 -0.54
N GLY A 42 -19.29 14.12 -1.49
CA GLY A 42 -17.88 14.49 -1.34
C GLY A 42 -17.06 13.40 -0.63
N PHE A 43 -15.75 13.40 -0.88
CA PHE A 43 -14.79 12.53 -0.20
C PHE A 43 -13.74 13.40 0.52
N THR A 44 -14.12 13.94 1.68
CA THR A 44 -13.34 14.96 2.42
C THR A 44 -12.85 14.49 3.79
N LYS A 45 -13.25 13.29 4.22
CA LYS A 45 -12.83 12.64 5.46
C LYS A 45 -12.38 11.21 5.17
N PRO A 46 -11.45 10.64 5.96
CA PRO A 46 -11.16 9.21 5.88
C PRO A 46 -12.43 8.38 6.07
N VAL A 47 -12.54 7.28 5.33
CA VAL A 47 -13.67 6.36 5.41
C VAL A 47 -13.21 5.07 6.07
N LEU A 48 -13.87 4.65 7.14
CA LEU A 48 -13.59 3.38 7.82
C LEU A 48 -14.71 2.38 7.54
N VAL A 49 -14.31 1.22 7.00
CA VAL A 49 -15.19 0.09 6.72
C VAL A 49 -14.75 -1.08 7.60
N LYS A 50 -15.62 -1.52 8.52
CA LYS A 50 -15.27 -2.54 9.52
C LYS A 50 -15.18 -3.97 8.96
N SER A 51 -15.91 -4.27 7.89
CA SER A 51 -15.87 -5.55 7.18
C SER A 51 -15.57 -5.33 5.71
N LYS A 52 -14.81 -6.23 5.08
CA LYS A 52 -14.58 -6.21 3.64
C LYS A 52 -15.83 -6.51 2.81
N ASP A 53 -16.89 -7.01 3.44
CA ASP A 53 -18.15 -7.36 2.76
C ASP A 53 -18.75 -6.15 2.04
N GLY A 54 -19.14 -6.35 0.78
CA GLY A 54 -19.70 -5.30 -0.08
C GLY A 54 -18.65 -4.48 -0.85
N LEU A 55 -17.38 -4.44 -0.42
CA LEU A 55 -16.32 -3.69 -1.13
C LEU A 55 -15.90 -4.30 -2.47
N ARG A 56 -16.21 -5.59 -2.68
CA ARG A 56 -15.65 -6.44 -3.76
C ARG A 56 -14.11 -6.52 -3.74
N LEU A 57 -13.50 -6.13 -2.61
CA LEU A 57 -12.10 -6.34 -2.31
C LEU A 57 -11.80 -7.85 -2.26
N LYS A 58 -10.77 -8.28 -2.99
CA LYS A 58 -10.20 -9.62 -2.86
C LYS A 58 -8.77 -9.50 -2.37
N VAL A 59 -8.46 -10.30 -1.36
CA VAL A 59 -7.13 -10.45 -0.78
C VAL A 59 -6.85 -11.94 -0.58
N PRO A 60 -5.58 -12.36 -0.39
CA PRO A 60 -5.27 -13.74 -0.06
C PRO A 60 -5.99 -14.18 1.22
N VAL A 61 -6.07 -15.49 1.43
CA VAL A 61 -6.65 -16.08 2.64
C VAL A 61 -5.88 -15.67 3.90
N ASP A 62 -6.53 -15.68 5.05
CA ASP A 62 -5.94 -15.23 6.33
C ASP A 62 -4.70 -16.03 6.77
N SER A 63 -4.48 -17.22 6.19
CA SER A 63 -3.28 -18.02 6.41
C SER A 63 -2.06 -17.58 5.59
N PHE A 64 -2.21 -16.58 4.71
CA PHE A 64 -1.12 -16.04 3.90
C PHE A 64 -0.09 -15.33 4.78
N LYS A 65 1.18 -15.67 4.62
CA LYS A 65 2.29 -15.15 5.43
C LYS A 65 3.32 -14.44 4.56
N HIS A 66 4.21 -13.68 5.20
CA HIS A 66 5.35 -13.05 4.54
C HIS A 66 6.21 -14.07 3.77
N THR A 67 6.34 -15.30 4.28
CA THR A 67 7.06 -16.40 3.61
C THR A 67 6.40 -16.87 2.32
N ASP A 68 5.11 -16.57 2.09
CA ASP A 68 4.43 -16.94 0.85
C ASP A 68 4.74 -15.95 -0.30
N LEU A 69 5.24 -14.74 -0.01
CA LEU A 69 5.53 -13.72 -1.02
C LEU A 69 6.47 -14.22 -2.12
N THR A 70 7.53 -14.95 -1.73
CA THR A 70 8.55 -15.49 -2.64
C THR A 70 8.03 -16.62 -3.54
N ARG A 71 6.80 -17.11 -3.31
CA ARG A 71 6.12 -18.02 -4.24
C ARG A 71 5.45 -17.30 -5.40
N PHE A 72 5.13 -16.01 -5.22
CA PHE A 72 4.39 -15.22 -6.20
C PHE A 72 5.22 -14.12 -6.86
N ILE A 73 6.30 -13.71 -6.19
CA ILE A 73 7.23 -12.66 -6.60
C ILE A 73 8.63 -13.26 -6.61
N ASP A 74 9.44 -12.93 -7.62
CA ASP A 74 10.81 -13.42 -7.75
C ASP A 74 11.60 -13.13 -6.45
N PRO A 75 12.16 -14.15 -5.77
CA PRO A 75 12.91 -13.96 -4.53
C PRO A 75 14.13 -13.03 -4.68
N SER A 76 14.68 -12.93 -5.89
CA SER A 76 15.86 -12.11 -6.19
C SER A 76 15.53 -10.64 -6.47
N VAL A 77 14.24 -10.28 -6.63
CA VAL A 77 13.84 -8.91 -6.88
C VAL A 77 14.35 -8.00 -5.76
N GLN A 78 14.93 -6.88 -6.15
CA GLN A 78 15.36 -5.88 -5.21
C GLN A 78 14.17 -5.07 -4.73
N VAL A 79 14.06 -4.88 -3.42
CA VAL A 79 13.00 -4.14 -2.76
C VAL A 79 13.59 -3.02 -1.92
N ASP A 80 12.92 -1.89 -1.91
CA ASP A 80 13.29 -0.76 -1.07
C ASP A 80 12.73 -0.96 0.34
N VAL A 81 13.61 -0.84 1.33
CA VAL A 81 13.33 -1.13 2.73
C VAL A 81 13.89 -0.01 3.58
N ILE A 82 13.14 0.42 4.57
CA ILE A 82 13.58 1.43 5.53
C ILE A 82 14.17 0.72 6.74
N ASP A 83 15.43 1.00 7.07
CA ASP A 83 15.96 0.74 8.40
C ASP A 83 15.44 1.84 9.33
N VAL A 84 14.42 1.50 10.11
CA VAL A 84 13.66 2.45 10.95
C VAL A 84 14.55 3.08 12.02
N ARG A 85 15.54 2.35 12.54
CA ARG A 85 16.42 2.90 13.60
C ARG A 85 17.42 3.89 13.04
N GLN A 86 17.90 3.63 11.84
CA GLN A 86 18.87 4.49 11.16
C GLN A 86 18.18 5.61 10.36
N GLN A 87 16.87 5.51 10.11
CA GLN A 87 16.10 6.43 9.26
C GLN A 87 16.72 6.54 7.86
N ILE A 88 17.18 5.41 7.31
CA ILE A 88 17.74 5.32 5.97
C ILE A 88 16.98 4.29 5.14
N GLU A 89 16.93 4.55 3.84
CA GLU A 89 16.48 3.59 2.85
C GLU A 89 17.66 2.72 2.42
N ILE A 90 17.42 1.41 2.39
CA ILE A 90 18.35 0.40 1.94
C ILE A 90 17.64 -0.49 0.93
N GLN A 91 18.42 -1.11 0.04
CA GLN A 91 17.90 -2.08 -0.90
C GLN A 91 18.39 -3.47 -0.51
N MET A 92 17.51 -4.48 -0.62
CA MET A 92 17.86 -5.88 -0.44
C MET A 92 16.99 -6.78 -1.31
N SER A 93 17.35 -8.06 -1.44
CA SER A 93 16.47 -9.01 -2.12
C SER A 93 15.21 -9.28 -1.30
N LEU A 94 14.10 -9.60 -1.96
CA LEU A 94 12.88 -10.04 -1.28
C LEU A 94 13.12 -11.25 -0.39
N GLN A 95 13.98 -12.18 -0.82
CA GLN A 95 14.37 -13.34 -0.02
C GLN A 95 15.06 -12.92 1.29
N ASP A 96 16.04 -12.01 1.23
CA ASP A 96 16.73 -11.51 2.42
C ASP A 96 15.75 -10.84 3.39
N LEU A 97 14.81 -10.04 2.87
CA LEU A 97 13.77 -9.41 3.68
C LEU A 97 12.91 -10.47 4.40
N VAL A 98 12.43 -11.48 3.67
CA VAL A 98 11.64 -12.59 4.24
C VAL A 98 12.42 -13.35 5.31
N ASP A 99 13.72 -13.55 5.12
CA ASP A 99 14.59 -14.21 6.09
C ASP A 99 14.80 -13.36 7.34
N GLN A 100 14.94 -12.04 7.21
CA GLN A 100 14.98 -11.12 8.36
C GLN A 100 13.68 -11.15 9.16
N PHE A 101 12.52 -11.21 8.50
CA PHE A 101 11.21 -11.34 9.17
C PHE A 101 10.99 -12.70 9.84
N SER A 102 11.65 -13.74 9.34
CA SER A 102 11.57 -15.10 9.89
C SER A 102 12.62 -15.37 10.98
N SER A 103 13.61 -14.48 11.14
CA SER A 103 14.67 -14.63 12.11
C SER A 103 14.12 -14.57 13.55
N PRO A 104 14.50 -15.53 14.42
CA PRO A 104 14.09 -15.50 15.83
C PRO A 104 14.77 -14.35 16.60
N ARG A 105 15.85 -13.78 16.06
CA ARG A 105 16.55 -12.64 16.66
C ARG A 105 16.50 -11.45 15.70
N ARG A 106 15.73 -10.45 16.09
CA ARG A 106 15.62 -9.19 15.35
C ARG A 106 16.82 -8.27 15.62
N GLN A 107 17.77 -8.26 14.70
CA GLN A 107 18.96 -7.39 14.76
C GLN A 107 18.65 -5.97 14.24
N VAL A 108 17.93 -5.91 13.13
CA VAL A 108 17.50 -4.68 12.44
C VAL A 108 15.99 -4.47 12.60
N LEU A 109 15.52 -3.23 12.44
CA LEU A 109 14.09 -2.91 12.43
C LEU A 109 13.71 -2.43 11.04
N LEU A 110 13.10 -3.33 10.26
CA LEU A 110 12.83 -3.10 8.84
C LEU A 110 11.36 -2.77 8.59
N ASN A 111 11.14 -1.89 7.63
CA ASN A 111 9.82 -1.51 7.15
C ASN A 111 9.84 -1.39 5.63
N MET A 112 9.07 -2.23 4.95
CA MET A 112 8.92 -2.19 3.49
C MET A 112 7.50 -1.71 3.18
N LEU A 113 7.40 -0.60 2.45
CA LEU A 113 6.13 0.09 2.17
C LEU A 113 5.80 0.20 0.68
N SER A 114 6.79 -0.02 -0.19
CA SER A 114 6.75 0.38 -1.59
C SER A 114 6.79 -0.79 -2.58
N LEU A 115 6.59 -2.04 -2.13
CA LEU A 115 6.56 -3.20 -3.05
C LEU A 115 5.27 -3.20 -3.88
N GLU A 116 5.36 -2.59 -5.05
CA GLU A 116 4.34 -2.67 -6.08
C GLU A 116 4.38 -4.04 -6.75
N PHE A 117 3.24 -4.72 -6.81
CA PHE A 117 3.20 -6.10 -7.28
C PHE A 117 2.21 -6.33 -8.43
N SER A 118 1.68 -5.29 -9.08
CA SER A 118 0.68 -5.42 -10.15
C SER A 118 1.16 -6.27 -11.32
N LYS A 119 2.47 -6.27 -11.60
CA LYS A 119 3.11 -7.04 -12.67
C LYS A 119 3.62 -8.43 -12.23
N THR A 120 3.24 -8.90 -11.04
CA THR A 120 3.62 -10.21 -10.50
C THR A 120 2.45 -11.19 -10.51
N SER A 121 2.71 -12.46 -10.22
CA SER A 121 1.64 -13.46 -10.14
C SER A 121 0.69 -13.24 -8.94
N LEU A 122 1.13 -12.53 -7.90
CA LEU A 122 0.32 -12.17 -6.73
C LEU A 122 -0.88 -11.28 -7.12
N SER A 123 -0.70 -10.46 -8.16
CA SER A 123 -1.72 -9.55 -8.69
C SER A 123 -3.05 -10.24 -9.00
N LYS A 124 -3.02 -11.53 -9.38
CA LYS A 124 -4.22 -12.34 -9.71
C LYS A 124 -5.09 -12.67 -8.47
N PHE A 125 -4.53 -12.57 -7.28
CA PHE A 125 -5.20 -12.88 -6.02
C PHE A 125 -5.65 -11.63 -5.25
N VAL A 126 -5.23 -10.44 -5.72
CA VAL A 126 -5.56 -9.17 -5.09
C VAL A 126 -6.32 -8.29 -6.06
N HIS A 127 -7.54 -7.93 -5.68
CA HIS A 127 -8.36 -6.97 -6.40
C HIS A 127 -8.71 -5.82 -5.45
N PRO A 128 -8.31 -4.57 -5.76
CA PRO A 128 -8.68 -3.41 -4.96
C PRO A 128 -10.20 -3.30 -4.77
N PRO A 129 -10.69 -2.55 -3.77
CA PRO A 129 -12.11 -2.24 -3.64
C PRO A 129 -12.66 -1.67 -4.95
N HIS A 130 -13.88 -2.05 -5.34
CA HIS A 130 -14.43 -1.64 -6.65
C HIS A 130 -14.49 -0.13 -6.86
N VAL A 131 -14.71 0.62 -5.78
CA VAL A 131 -14.74 2.09 -5.83
C VAL A 131 -13.44 2.70 -6.38
N VAL A 132 -12.31 2.01 -6.21
CA VAL A 132 -11.02 2.45 -6.76
C VAL A 132 -11.10 2.47 -8.29
N SER A 133 -11.65 1.44 -8.93
CA SER A 133 -11.84 1.43 -10.39
C SER A 133 -12.89 2.43 -10.88
N GLU A 134 -13.85 2.84 -10.04
CA GLU A 134 -14.86 3.84 -10.39
C GLU A 134 -14.35 5.29 -10.34
N LEU A 135 -13.26 5.52 -9.59
CA LEU A 135 -12.73 6.86 -9.31
C LEU A 135 -11.29 7.08 -9.81
N SER A 136 -10.51 6.03 -10.01
CA SER A 136 -9.11 6.12 -10.44
C SER A 136 -9.01 6.76 -11.81
N LEU A 137 -8.28 7.86 -11.90
CA LEU A 137 -7.97 8.52 -13.17
C LEU A 137 -7.17 7.61 -14.10
N VAL A 138 -6.32 6.74 -13.55
CA VAL A 138 -5.60 5.74 -14.35
C VAL A 138 -6.57 4.76 -15.00
N THR A 139 -7.65 4.40 -14.30
CA THR A 139 -8.65 3.45 -14.83
C THR A 139 -9.65 4.13 -15.77
N THR A 140 -10.02 5.37 -15.53
CA THR A 140 -11.10 6.05 -16.29
C THR A 140 -10.62 6.96 -17.41
N CYS A 141 -9.35 7.38 -17.39
CA CYS A 141 -8.85 8.44 -18.26
C CYS A 141 -7.52 8.11 -18.95
N TRP A 142 -6.77 7.08 -18.51
CA TRP A 142 -5.55 6.70 -19.21
C TRP A 142 -5.92 6.08 -20.57
N PRO A 143 -5.33 6.53 -21.69
CA PRO A 143 -5.63 5.98 -23.00
C PRO A 143 -5.23 4.50 -23.05
N GLU A 144 -6.09 3.64 -23.60
CA GLU A 144 -5.68 2.29 -23.94
C GLU A 144 -4.76 2.37 -25.16
N ASP A 145 -3.68 1.58 -25.18
CA ASP A 145 -2.86 1.41 -26.38
C ASP A 145 -3.72 0.74 -27.45
N ASP A 146 -4.35 1.54 -28.33
CA ASP A 146 -5.12 1.00 -29.44
C ASP A 146 -4.12 0.50 -30.50
N SER A 147 -3.83 -0.80 -30.47
CA SER A 147 -2.86 -1.45 -31.36
C SER A 147 -3.19 -1.33 -32.86
N ASN A 148 -4.33 -0.74 -33.22
CA ASN A 148 -4.81 -0.56 -34.59
C ASN A 148 -4.52 0.83 -35.18
N ASP A 149 -4.11 1.82 -34.38
CA ASP A 149 -3.84 3.17 -34.89
C ASP A 149 -2.38 3.32 -35.35
N LEU A 150 -2.11 2.87 -36.58
CA LEU A 150 -0.79 2.93 -37.25
C LEU A 150 -0.29 4.35 -37.57
N ASN A 151 -0.99 5.40 -37.14
CA ASN A 151 -0.69 6.80 -37.47
C ASN A 151 0.11 7.54 -36.39
N ASP A 152 0.20 7.01 -35.18
CA ASP A 152 1.00 7.61 -34.10
C ASP A 152 2.40 7.00 -34.08
N ILE A 153 3.25 7.47 -35.01
CA ILE A 153 4.69 7.14 -35.10
C ILE A 153 5.48 7.72 -33.90
N GLU A 154 4.82 8.52 -33.05
CA GLU A 154 5.30 8.85 -31.71
C GLU A 154 4.45 8.13 -30.66
N SER A 155 4.52 6.79 -30.66
CA SER A 155 4.03 5.99 -29.54
C SER A 155 4.77 6.46 -28.29
N SER A 156 4.14 7.33 -27.50
CA SER A 156 4.64 7.69 -26.18
C SER A 156 4.79 6.37 -25.42
N ASP A 157 6.02 6.01 -25.08
CA ASP A 157 6.41 4.84 -24.27
C ASP A 157 5.86 4.94 -22.81
N GLU A 158 4.83 5.75 -22.62
CA GLU A 158 4.18 6.11 -21.38
C GLU A 158 3.22 4.98 -20.99
N ASN A 159 3.80 3.96 -20.37
CA ASN A 159 3.04 2.95 -19.66
C ASN A 159 2.18 3.61 -18.57
N ALA A 160 0.94 3.14 -18.43
CA ALA A 160 0.08 3.53 -17.32
C ALA A 160 0.80 3.38 -15.96
N PRO A 161 0.66 4.37 -15.03
CA PRO A 161 1.27 4.29 -13.72
C PRO A 161 0.86 3.00 -12.98
N SER A 162 1.85 2.19 -12.62
CA SER A 162 1.65 1.02 -11.74
C SER A 162 1.78 1.47 -10.30
N VAL A 163 0.66 1.90 -9.71
CA VAL A 163 0.58 2.40 -8.33
C VAL A 163 -0.68 1.90 -7.61
N GLN A 164 -1.21 0.75 -8.04
CA GLN A 164 -2.54 0.28 -7.64
C GLN A 164 -2.50 -0.83 -6.59
N LYS A 165 -1.39 -1.57 -6.50
CA LYS A 165 -1.27 -2.75 -5.63
C LYS A 165 0.09 -2.76 -4.94
N TYR A 166 0.08 -2.36 -3.66
CA TYR A 166 1.25 -2.38 -2.80
C TYR A 166 1.13 -3.48 -1.73
N CYS A 167 2.21 -4.20 -1.51
CA CYS A 167 2.37 -5.09 -0.37
C CYS A 167 3.23 -4.36 0.66
N LEU A 168 2.75 -4.30 1.91
CA LEU A 168 3.48 -3.70 3.02
C LEU A 168 3.91 -4.81 3.97
N LEU A 169 5.14 -4.73 4.46
CA LEU A 169 5.71 -5.65 5.43
C LEU A 169 6.51 -4.88 6.48
N SER A 170 5.93 -4.76 7.66
CA SER A 170 6.43 -3.90 8.74
C SER A 170 6.72 -4.71 9.99
N MET A 171 7.95 -4.65 10.50
CA MET A 171 8.27 -5.25 11.80
C MET A 171 7.57 -4.47 12.93
N GLN A 172 7.25 -5.15 14.04
CA GLN A 172 6.64 -4.49 15.19
C GLN A 172 7.50 -3.32 15.70
N GLY A 173 6.92 -2.14 15.84
CA GLY A 173 7.65 -0.93 16.26
C GLY A 173 8.22 -0.12 15.11
N SER A 174 8.02 -0.52 13.85
CA SER A 174 8.24 0.35 12.70
C SER A 174 7.36 1.60 12.76
N TYR A 175 7.90 2.72 12.30
CA TYR A 175 7.23 4.02 12.27
C TYR A 175 7.55 4.71 10.95
N THR A 176 6.54 5.34 10.37
CA THR A 176 6.67 6.23 9.20
C THR A 176 6.25 7.62 9.63
N ASP A 177 7.10 8.61 9.41
CA ASP A 177 6.81 9.96 9.83
C ASP A 177 5.69 10.61 9.00
N PHE A 178 5.16 11.72 9.50
CA PHE A 178 4.07 12.45 8.86
C PHE A 178 4.45 12.87 7.43
N HIS A 179 3.59 12.52 6.47
CA HIS A 179 3.75 12.90 5.07
C HIS A 179 2.37 13.03 4.40
N ILE A 180 2.40 13.54 3.16
CA ILE A 180 1.27 13.52 2.24
C ILE A 180 1.65 12.55 1.12
N ASP A 181 0.75 11.65 0.75
CA ASP A 181 1.00 10.69 -0.32
C ASP A 181 1.39 11.38 -1.64
N PHE A 182 2.24 10.70 -2.41
CA PHE A 182 2.79 11.25 -3.64
C PHE A 182 1.68 11.62 -4.62
N GLY A 183 1.84 12.76 -5.29
CA GLY A 183 0.80 13.29 -6.19
C GLY A 183 -0.51 13.68 -5.49
N ARG A 184 -0.56 13.68 -4.15
CA ARG A 184 -1.78 13.88 -3.34
C ARG A 184 -2.86 12.87 -3.70
N SER A 185 -2.46 11.63 -3.96
CA SER A 185 -3.38 10.52 -4.20
C SER A 185 -4.24 10.24 -2.97
N SER A 186 -5.36 9.57 -3.19
CA SER A 186 -6.11 8.89 -2.12
C SER A 186 -5.60 7.47 -1.99
N VAL A 187 -5.57 6.94 -0.76
CA VAL A 187 -5.13 5.58 -0.40
C VAL A 187 -6.19 4.85 0.43
#